data_AF-A0A356X9B0-F1
#
_entry.id   AF-A0A356X9B0-F1
#
_cell.length_a   1.000
_cell.length_b   1.000
_cell.length_c   1.000
_cell.angle_alpha   90.00
_cell.angle_beta   90.00
_cell.angle_gamma   90.00
#
_symmetry.space_group_name_H-M   'P 1'
#
loop_
_entity.id
_entity.type
_entity.pdbx_description
1 polymer ?
#
loop_
_entity_poly.entity_id
_entity_poly.type
_entity_poly.pdbx_seq_one_letter_code
_entity_poly.pdbx_strand_id
1 'polypeptide(L)' 'KREPVLKAFETDKGELNVELEFKGQYPQKGNKVYKSGKPAPDGKYKIAFMWYIHIKNGEITQISNF' A
#
# COMPACT_ATOMS: atom_id res chain seq x y z
N LYS A 1 -19.63 -8.87 -9.20
CA LYS A 1 -18.96 -8.06 -8.15
C LYS A 1 -17.50 -8.51 -8.14
N ARG A 2 -16.52 -7.63 -8.39
CA ARG A 2 -15.10 -8.03 -8.27
C ARG A 2 -14.72 -7.98 -6.79
N GLU A 3 -14.06 -9.02 -6.30
CA GLU A 3 -13.64 -9.09 -4.90
C GLU A 3 -12.30 -8.39 -4.73
N PRO A 4 -12.13 -7.56 -3.69
CA PRO A 4 -10.85 -6.94 -3.40
C PRO A 4 -9.80 -8.01 -3.09
N VAL A 5 -8.57 -7.76 -3.52
CA VAL A 5 -7.44 -8.66 -3.32
C VAL A 5 -6.36 -7.97 -2.49
N LEU A 6 -5.85 -8.68 -1.49
CA LEU A 6 -4.65 -8.25 -0.77
C LEU A 6 -3.43 -8.61 -1.59
N LYS A 7 -2.58 -7.61 -1.86
CA LYS A 7 -1.28 -7.80 -2.50
C LYS A 7 -0.17 -7.37 -1.57
N ALA A 8 0.78 -8.27 -1.34
CA ALA A 8 1.99 -7.98 -0.59
C ALA A 8 2.97 -7.14 -1.43
N PHE A 9 3.56 -6.14 -0.79
CA PHE A 9 4.64 -5.30 -1.31
C PHE A 9 5.78 -5.33 -0.30
N GLU A 10 6.97 -5.70 -0.74
CA GLU A 10 8.18 -5.51 0.04
C GLU A 10 8.51 -4.01 0.08
N THR A 11 8.78 -3.49 1.28
CA THR A 11 9.16 -2.10 1.46
C THR A 11 10.47 -1.96 2.24
N ASP A 12 11.01 -0.75 2.25
CA ASP A 12 12.14 -0.36 3.10
C ASP A 12 11.87 -0.55 4.62
N LYS A 13 10.61 -0.76 5.01
CA LYS A 13 10.17 -0.97 6.39
C LYS A 13 9.52 -2.34 6.61
N GLY A 14 9.74 -3.28 5.70
CA GLY A 14 9.17 -4.63 5.71
C GLY A 14 7.93 -4.77 4.84
N GLU A 15 7.29 -5.94 4.88
CA GLU A 15 6.13 -6.23 4.03
C GLU A 15 4.89 -5.40 4.44
N LEU A 16 4.18 -4.87 3.43
CA LEU A 16 2.85 -4.30 3.55
C LEU A 16 1.87 -5.03 2.64
N ASN A 17 0.65 -5.21 3.11
CA ASN A 17 -0.46 -5.76 2.32
C ASN A 17 -1.41 -4.63 1.93
N VAL A 18 -1.57 -4.40 0.63
CA VAL A 18 -2.46 -3.36 0.09
C VAL A 18 -3.74 -4.02 -0.43
N GLU A 19 -4.90 -3.50 -0.04
CA GLU A 19 -6.20 -3.90 -0.57
C GLU A 19 -6.44 -3.21 -1.91
N LEU A 20 -6.47 -4.01 -2.98
CA LEU A 20 -6.68 -3.57 -4.35
C LEU A 20 -8.06 -4.04 -4.85
N GLU A 21 -8.67 -3.29 -5.76
CA GLU A 21 -9.99 -3.65 -6.30
C GLU A 21 -9.94 -4.90 -7.19
N PHE A 22 -8.80 -5.16 -7.83
CA PHE A 22 -8.58 -6.34 -8.65
C PHE A 22 -7.09 -6.68 -8.81
N LYS A 23 -6.82 -7.93 -9.17
CA LYS A 23 -5.46 -8.47 -9.39
C LYS A 23 -4.74 -7.71 -10.50
N GLY A 24 -3.51 -7.29 -10.22
CA GLY A 24 -2.66 -6.58 -11.18
C GLY A 24 -2.75 -5.05 -11.12
N GLN A 25 -3.67 -4.50 -10.32
CA GLN A 25 -3.71 -3.06 -10.06
C GLN A 25 -2.45 -2.60 -9.30
N TYR A 26 -2.05 -1.35 -9.54
CA TYR A 26 -1.07 -0.66 -8.71
C TYR A 26 -1.76 -0.01 -7.51
N PRO A 27 -1.06 0.22 -6.39
CA PRO A 27 -1.60 0.97 -5.28
C PRO A 27 -2.08 2.36 -5.73
N GLN A 28 -3.22 2.80 -5.20
CA GLN A 28 -3.84 4.08 -5.45
C GLN A 28 -4.19 4.78 -4.14
N LYS A 29 -4.37 6.11 -4.20
CA LYS A 29 -4.90 6.87 -3.06
C LYS A 29 -6.24 6.28 -2.63
N GLY A 30 -6.48 6.15 -1.34
CA GLY A 30 -7.68 5.53 -0.78
C GLY A 30 -7.56 4.03 -0.53
N ASN A 31 -6.55 3.33 -1.06
CA ASN A 31 -6.37 1.92 -0.75
C ASN A 31 -5.97 1.73 0.71
N LYS A 32 -6.59 0.75 1.35
CA LYS A 32 -6.23 0.32 2.70
C LYS A 32 -4.94 -0.47 2.67
N VAL A 33 -4.13 -0.26 3.69
CA VAL A 33 -2.82 -0.88 3.83
C VAL A 33 -2.70 -1.48 5.22
N TYR A 34 -2.17 -2.69 5.26
CA TYR A 34 -2.06 -3.48 6.46
C TYR A 34 -0.62 -3.93 6.68
N LYS A 35 -0.18 -3.91 7.94
CA LYS A 35 1.07 -4.51 8.40
C LYS A 35 0.75 -5.53 9.48
N SER A 36 1.12 -6.79 9.24
CA SER A 36 0.82 -7.90 10.17
C SER A 36 -0.66 -7.98 10.57
N GLY A 37 -1.57 -7.80 9.59
CA GLY A 37 -3.02 -7.87 9.80
C GLY A 37 -3.67 -6.65 10.46
N LYS A 38 -2.90 -5.62 10.82
CA LYS A 38 -3.40 -4.36 11.41
C LYS A 38 -3.22 -3.20 10.43
N PRO A 39 -3.99 -2.09 10.54
CA PRO A 39 -3.74 -0.89 9.75
C PRO A 39 -2.25 -0.49 9.79
N ALA A 40 -1.67 -0.24 8.62
CA ALA A 40 -0.26 0.07 8.52
C ALA A 40 0.05 1.40 9.25
N PRO A 41 1.18 1.50 9.97
CA PRO A 41 1.56 2.73 10.64
C PRO A 41 1.75 3.90 9.67
N ASP A 42 1.49 5.10 10.16
CA ASP A 42 1.70 6.32 9.39
C ASP A 42 3.14 6.47 8.90
N GLY A 43 3.30 7.01 7.69
CA GLY A 43 4.60 7.37 7.15
C GLY A 43 4.77 7.09 5.67
N LYS A 44 5.99 7.33 5.18
CA LYS A 44 6.40 7.08 3.81
C LYS A 44 7.06 5.71 3.68
N TYR A 45 6.70 4.96 2.64
CA TYR A 45 7.19 3.61 2.36
C TYR A 45 7.61 3.51 0.90
N LYS A 46 8.80 2.97 0.64
CA LYS A 46 9.30 2.67 -0.70
C LYS A 46 8.73 1.33 -1.15
N ILE A 47 7.98 1.28 -2.24
CA ILE A 47 7.33 0.04 -2.71
C ILE A 47 7.92 -0.52 -4.01
N ALA A 48 8.73 0.27 -4.71
CA ALA A 48 9.49 -0.15 -5.89
C ALA A 48 10.66 0.82 -6.15
N PHE A 49 11.39 0.60 -7.24
CA PHE A 49 12.44 1.51 -7.67
C PHE A 49 11.87 2.91 -7.93
N MET A 50 12.32 3.90 -7.14
CA MET A 50 11.85 5.30 -7.13
C MET A 50 10.39 5.55 -6.71
N TRP A 51 9.56 4.52 -6.47
CA TRP A 51 8.16 4.68 -6.08
C TRP A 51 7.95 4.62 -4.56
N TYR A 52 7.17 5.57 -4.06
CA TYR A 52 6.81 5.69 -2.65
C TYR A 52 5.31 5.89 -2.46
N ILE A 53 4.79 5.32 -1.37
CA ILE A 53 3.44 5.58 -0.87
C ILE A 53 3.52 6.25 0.50
N HIS A 54 2.59 7.17 0.76
CA HIS A 54 2.43 7.82 2.05
C HIS A 54 1.13 7.30 2.67
N ILE A 55 1.25 6.76 3.88
CA ILE A 55 0.16 6.14 4.61
C ILE A 55 -0.22 7.03 5.79
N LYS A 56 -1.53 7.19 6.00
CA LYS A 56 -2.10 7.82 7.20
C LYS A 56 -3.32 7.01 7.64
N ASN A 57 -3.37 6.61 8.91
CA ASN A 57 -4.42 5.76 9.49
C ASN A 57 -4.69 4.48 8.68
N GLY A 58 -3.63 3.85 8.15
CA GLY A 58 -3.74 2.64 7.34
C GLY A 58 -4.30 2.84 5.93
N GLU A 59 -4.30 4.07 5.40
CA GLU A 59 -4.76 4.38 4.05
C GLU A 59 -3.70 5.14 3.25
N ILE A 60 -3.58 4.87 1.96
CA ILE A 60 -2.69 5.63 1.06
C ILE A 60 -3.27 7.02 0.82
N THR A 61 -2.55 8.04 1.26
CA THR A 61 -2.92 9.46 1.04
C THR A 61 -2.18 10.08 -0.14
N GLN A 62 -0.98 9.59 -0.43
CA GLN A 62 -0.16 10.08 -1.53
C GLN A 62 0.70 8.98 -2.14
N ILE A 63 0.95 9.13 -3.44
CA ILE A 63 1.91 8.34 -4.20
C ILE A 63 2.87 9.34 -4.83
N SER A 64 4.16 9.06 -4.75
CA SER A 64 5.20 9.88 -5.37
C SER A 64 6.26 8.98 -6.02
N ASN A 65 6.84 9.48 -7.09
CA ASN A 65 8.05 8.94 -7.68
C ASN A 65 9.16 10.00 -7.65
N PHE A 66 10.39 9.55 -7.43
CA PHE A 66 11.59 10.35 -7.69
C PHE A 66 12.08 10.13 -9.12
#